data_AF-A0A355H387-F1
#
_entry.id   AF-A0A355H387-F1
#
_cell.length_a   1.000
_cell.length_b   1.000
_cell.length_c   1.000
_cell.angle_alpha   90.00
_cell.angle_beta   90.00
_cell.angle_gamma   90.00
#
_symmetry.space_group_name_H-M   'P 1'
#
loop_
_entity.id
_entity.type
_entity.pdbx_description
1 polymer ?
#
loop_
_entity_poly.entity_id
_entity_poly.type
_entity_poly.pdbx_seq_one_letter_code
_entity_poly.pdbx_strand_id
1 'polypeptide(L)'
;MRKVLLFFMDFYKSKNYAYGCPIGNLSQEMGDLSPVFSEKLRNAGDKMVDSCLVLLEEAQKTGEISPQLNLRETTYFIISSWHGALMRMKVEKSLAPPTIRGASTRAPVPAPPI
;
A
#
# COMPACT_ATOMS: atom_id res chain seq x y z
N MET A 1 7.45 -7.16 -6.69
CA MET A 1 6.85 -6.47 -5.51
C MET A 1 7.40 -6.90 -4.14
N ARG A 2 7.53 -8.20 -3.83
CA ARG A 2 7.93 -8.68 -2.47
C ARG A 2 9.16 -7.99 -1.86
N LYS A 3 10.24 -7.82 -2.64
CA LYS A 3 11.49 -7.19 -2.16
C LYS A 3 11.28 -5.75 -1.69
N VAL A 4 10.49 -4.96 -2.42
CA VAL A 4 10.18 -3.56 -2.10
C VAL A 4 9.40 -3.48 -0.78
N LEU A 5 8.40 -4.35 -0.60
CA LEU A 5 7.63 -4.39 0.65
C LEU A 5 8.51 -4.74 1.85
N LEU A 6 9.33 -5.80 1.74
CA LEU A 6 10.23 -6.22 2.81
C LEU A 6 11.22 -5.12 3.19
N PHE A 7 11.80 -4.43 2.20
CA PHE A 7 12.69 -3.29 2.45
C PHE A 7 12.02 -2.22 3.32
N PHE A 8 10.78 -1.83 3.00
CA PHE A 8 10.09 -0.81 3.79
C PHE A 8 9.69 -1.33 5.18
N MET A 9 9.28 -2.60 5.30
CA MET A 9 8.97 -3.19 6.61
C MET A 9 10.19 -3.14 7.53
N ASP A 10 11.36 -3.54 7.04
CA ASP A 10 12.61 -3.51 7.80
C ASP A 10 13.05 -2.07 8.10
N PHE A 11 12.90 -1.17 7.12
CA PHE A 11 13.16 0.26 7.31
C PHE A 11 12.33 0.84 8.46
N TYR A 12 11.01 0.68 8.44
CA TYR A 12 10.14 1.23 9.48
C TYR A 12 10.35 0.56 10.83
N LYS A 13 10.64 -0.76 10.86
CA LYS A 13 11.04 -1.44 12.09
C LYS A 13 12.33 -0.86 12.68
N SER A 14 13.34 -0.59 11.86
CA SER A 14 14.60 0.03 12.29
C SER A 14 14.41 1.47 12.82
N LYS A 15 13.34 2.14 12.42
CA LYS A 15 12.96 3.48 12.90
C LYS A 15 11.97 3.44 14.06
N ASN A 16 11.77 2.27 14.69
CA ASN A 16 10.78 2.08 15.75
C ASN A 16 9.38 2.59 15.34
N TYR A 17 9.01 2.32 14.08
CA TYR A 17 7.72 2.72 13.49
C TYR A 17 7.48 4.25 13.59
N ALA A 18 8.55 5.03 13.56
CA ALA A 18 8.50 6.48 13.47
C ALA A 18 8.38 6.92 12.01
N TYR A 19 7.96 8.17 11.82
CA TYR A 19 7.75 8.80 10.51
C TYR A 19 6.61 8.17 9.72
N GLY A 20 6.57 8.43 8.41
CA GLY A 20 5.58 7.91 7.48
C GLY A 20 6.08 8.10 6.05
N CYS A 21 5.17 8.13 5.09
CA CYS A 21 5.50 8.55 3.73
C CYS A 21 5.48 10.09 3.66
N PRO A 22 6.55 10.78 3.22
CA PRO A 22 6.55 12.22 3.05
C PRO A 22 5.44 12.72 2.12
N ILE A 23 5.17 12.00 1.02
CA ILE A 23 4.08 12.32 0.09
C ILE A 23 2.74 12.21 0.82
N GLY A 24 2.51 11.13 1.57
CA GLY A 24 1.27 10.94 2.32
C GLY A 24 1.03 12.01 3.39
N ASN A 25 2.05 12.35 4.19
CA ASN A 25 1.94 13.37 5.24
C ASN A 25 1.67 14.76 4.63
N LEU A 26 2.47 15.17 3.63
CA LEU A 26 2.32 16.49 3.00
C LEU A 26 1.02 16.62 2.21
N SER A 27 0.51 15.53 1.63
CA SER A 27 -0.82 15.55 0.99
C SER A 27 -1.94 15.89 1.97
N GLN A 28 -1.83 15.46 3.24
CA GLN A 28 -2.81 15.79 4.28
C GLN A 28 -2.65 17.21 4.83
N GLU A 29 -1.41 17.71 4.91
CA GLU A 29 -1.12 19.01 5.55
C GLU A 29 -1.11 20.19 4.56
N MET A 30 -0.78 19.96 3.29
CA MET A 30 -0.51 21.01 2.30
C MET A 30 -1.34 20.90 1.01
N GLY A 31 -2.11 19.82 0.84
CA GLY A 31 -2.78 19.48 -0.43
C GLY A 31 -3.83 20.50 -0.87
N ASP A 32 -4.49 21.17 0.08
CA ASP A 32 -5.50 22.21 -0.11
C ASP A 32 -4.98 23.62 0.26
N LEU A 33 -3.88 23.72 0.99
CA LEU A 33 -3.30 25.00 1.41
C LEU A 33 -2.35 25.63 0.39
N SER A 34 -1.75 24.84 -0.51
CA SER A 34 -0.80 25.36 -1.49
C SER A 34 -0.95 24.68 -2.85
N PRO A 35 -1.36 25.42 -3.91
CA PRO A 35 -1.45 24.88 -5.26
C PRO A 35 -0.13 24.27 -5.76
N VAL A 36 1.00 24.88 -5.38
CA VAL A 36 2.35 24.38 -5.75
C VAL A 36 2.64 23.04 -5.09
N PHE A 37 2.29 22.86 -3.82
CA PHE A 37 2.41 21.55 -3.17
C PHE A 37 1.43 20.55 -3.78
N SER A 38 0.18 20.94 -4.01
CA SER A 38 -0.85 20.09 -4.62
C SER A 38 -0.38 19.50 -5.95
N GLU A 39 0.17 20.33 -6.84
CA GLU A 39 0.72 19.89 -8.11
C GLU A 39 1.91 18.92 -7.94
N LYS A 40 2.89 19.28 -7.11
CA LYS A 40 4.08 18.44 -6.87
C LYS A 40 3.73 17.10 -6.24
N LEU A 41 2.78 17.09 -5.31
CA LEU A 41 2.32 15.89 -4.62
C LEU A 41 1.53 14.98 -5.55
N ARG A 42 0.69 15.54 -6.44
CA ARG A 42 0.02 14.78 -7.50
C ARG A 42 1.03 14.10 -8.42
N ASN A 43 2.01 14.85 -8.92
CA ASN A 43 3.07 14.32 -9.78
C ASN A 43 3.91 13.24 -9.07
N ALA A 44 4.17 13.38 -7.77
CA ALA A 44 4.87 12.37 -6.99
C ALA A 44 4.03 11.10 -6.80
N GLY A 45 2.73 11.25 -6.52
CA GLY A 45 1.77 10.14 -6.43
C GLY A 45 1.64 9.38 -7.75
N ASP A 46 1.52 10.09 -8.87
CA ASP A 46 1.44 9.49 -10.21
C ASP A 46 2.69 8.67 -10.54
N LYS A 47 3.88 9.15 -10.17
CA LYS A 47 5.12 8.36 -10.33
C LYS A 47 5.14 7.09 -9.49
N MET A 48 4.56 7.10 -8.29
CA MET A 48 4.41 5.89 -7.48
C MET A 48 3.46 4.90 -8.13
N VAL A 49 2.35 5.38 -8.69
CA VAL A 49 1.38 4.58 -9.45
C VAL A 49 2.06 3.97 -10.68
N ASP A 50 2.69 4.78 -11.52
CA ASP A 50 3.34 4.29 -12.75
C ASP A 50 4.40 3.22 -12.45
N SER A 51 5.21 3.42 -11.41
CA SER A 51 6.22 2.45 -10.98
C SER A 51 5.61 1.11 -10.54
N CYS A 52 4.47 1.14 -9.85
CA CYS A 52 3.76 -0.06 -9.43
C CYS A 52 3.01 -0.72 -10.60
N LEU A 53 2.46 0.08 -11.53
CA LEU A 53 1.76 -0.40 -12.71
C LEU A 53 2.67 -1.26 -13.59
N VAL A 54 3.90 -0.81 -13.85
CA VAL A 54 4.90 -1.59 -14.62
C VAL A 54 5.11 -2.99 -14.03
N LEU A 55 5.13 -3.11 -12.69
CA LEU A 55 5.30 -4.40 -12.02
C LEU A 55 4.05 -5.28 -12.13
N LEU A 56 2.85 -4.70 -12.14
CA LEU A 56 1.62 -5.45 -12.35
C LEU A 56 1.44 -5.89 -13.80
N GLU A 57 1.85 -5.06 -14.76
CA GLU A 57 1.87 -5.42 -16.18
C GLU A 57 2.77 -6.62 -16.44
N GLU A 58 3.96 -6.64 -15.84
CA GLU A 58 4.86 -7.80 -15.91
C GLU A 58 4.22 -9.05 -15.30
N ALA A 59 3.66 -8.93 -14.09
CA ALA A 59 2.99 -10.05 -13.41
C ALA A 59 1.78 -10.58 -14.20
N GLN A 60 1.04 -9.72 -14.90
CA GLN A 60 -0.07 -10.15 -15.75
C GLN A 60 0.43 -10.87 -17.01
N LYS A 61 1.51 -10.37 -17.63
CA LYS A 61 2.14 -11.01 -18.80
C LYS A 61 2.70 -12.39 -18.48
N THR A 62 3.25 -12.60 -17.28
CA THR A 62 3.77 -13.90 -16.82
C THR A 62 2.68 -14.84 -16.28
N GLY A 63 1.42 -14.38 -16.20
CA GLY A 63 0.29 -15.16 -15.70
C GLY A 63 0.23 -15.29 -14.17
N GLU A 64 1.01 -14.50 -13.43
CA GLU A 64 0.98 -14.47 -11.95
C GLU A 64 -0.30 -13.84 -11.39
N ILE A 65 -0.94 -12.95 -12.16
CA ILE A 65 -2.23 -12.34 -11.81
C ILE A 65 -3.23 -12.46 -12.96
N SER A 66 -4.51 -12.36 -12.62
CA SER A 66 -5.61 -12.52 -13.58
C SER A 66 -5.52 -11.50 -14.73
N PRO A 67 -5.73 -11.92 -16.00
CA PRO A 67 -5.81 -11.02 -17.14
C PRO A 67 -7.08 -10.16 -17.14
N GLN A 68 -8.05 -10.43 -16.26
CA GLN A 68 -9.28 -9.64 -16.10
C GLN A 68 -9.12 -8.47 -15.12
N LEU A 69 -7.98 -8.36 -14.41
CA LEU A 69 -7.73 -7.23 -13.52
C LEU A 69 -7.52 -5.94 -14.31
N ASN A 70 -8.25 -4.89 -13.94
CA ASN A 70 -7.91 -3.53 -14.33
C ASN A 70 -6.64 -3.10 -13.59
N LEU A 71 -5.50 -3.13 -14.28
CA LEU A 71 -4.20 -2.88 -13.67
C LEU A 71 -4.06 -1.46 -13.11
N ARG A 72 -4.68 -0.47 -13.74
CA ARG A 72 -4.63 0.92 -13.27
C ARG A 72 -5.40 1.09 -11.98
N GLU A 73 -6.64 0.63 -11.93
CA GLU A 73 -7.46 0.67 -10.70
C GLU A 73 -6.82 -0.13 -9.57
N THR A 74 -6.30 -1.32 -9.89
CA THR A 74 -5.59 -2.17 -8.92
C THR A 74 -4.35 -1.46 -8.37
N THR A 75 -3.59 -0.78 -9.21
CA THR A 75 -2.44 0.00 -8.79
C THR A 75 -2.84 1.15 -7.85
N TYR A 76 -3.86 1.93 -8.22
CA TYR A 76 -4.37 3.00 -7.35
C TYR A 76 -4.82 2.45 -5.99
N PHE A 77 -5.49 1.30 -5.97
CA PHE A 77 -5.90 0.63 -4.75
C PHE A 77 -4.69 0.23 -3.88
N ILE A 78 -3.64 -0.37 -4.47
CA ILE A 78 -2.43 -0.76 -3.76
C ILE A 78 -1.71 0.45 -3.17
N ILE A 79 -1.50 1.51 -3.95
CA ILE A 79 -0.81 2.72 -3.49
C ILE A 79 -1.61 3.43 -2.39
N SER A 80 -2.93 3.54 -2.55
CA SER A 80 -3.81 4.12 -1.51
C SER A 80 -3.77 3.30 -0.22
N SER A 81 -3.85 1.97 -0.34
CA SER A 81 -3.76 1.04 0.80
C SER A 81 -2.42 1.14 1.51
N TRP A 82 -1.32 1.32 0.75
CA TRP A 82 0.02 1.53 1.30
C TRP A 82 0.09 2.79 2.16
N HIS A 83 -0.42 3.93 1.66
CA HIS A 83 -0.46 5.17 2.44
C HIS A 83 -1.29 5.01 3.72
N GLY A 84 -2.46 4.38 3.63
CA GLY A 84 -3.30 4.08 4.80
C GLY A 84 -2.61 3.17 5.83
N ALA A 85 -1.90 2.13 5.37
CA ALA A 85 -1.15 1.24 6.23
C ALA A 85 0.00 1.96 6.96
N LEU A 86 0.73 2.86 6.28
CA LEU A 86 1.79 3.65 6.89
C LEU A 86 1.25 4.65 7.91
N MET A 87 0.11 5.29 7.62
CA MET A 87 -0.57 6.17 8.55
C MET A 87 -0.92 5.42 9.85
N ARG A 88 -1.48 4.22 9.73
CA ARG A 88 -1.84 3.38 10.89
C ARG A 88 -0.61 2.88 11.65
N MET A 89 0.41 2.41 10.93
CA MET A 89 1.68 1.96 11.51
C MET A 89 2.32 3.04 12.39
N LYS A 90 2.30 4.30 11.93
CA LYS A 90 2.85 5.45 12.68
C LYS A 90 2.15 5.66 14.03
N VAL A 91 0.83 5.43 14.08
CA VAL A 91 0.00 5.59 15.29
C VAL A 91 0.15 4.40 16.22
N GLU A 92 0.05 3.19 15.69
CA GLU A 92 -0.01 1.96 16.49
C GLU A 92 1.37 1.40 16.86
N LYS A 93 2.44 1.93 16.27
CA LYS A 93 3.81 1.43 16.42
C LYS A 93 3.93 -0.06 16.08
N SER A 94 3.26 -0.46 15.01
CA SER A 94 3.19 -1.85 14.57
C SER A 94 2.91 -1.97 13.08
N LEU A 95 3.42 -3.04 12.46
CA LEU A 95 3.05 -3.46 11.11
C LEU A 95 1.89 -4.47 11.11
N ALA A 96 1.34 -4.80 12.29
CA ALA A 96 0.27 -5.79 12.40
C ALA A 96 -1.02 -5.29 11.71
N PRO A 97 -1.74 -6.18 11.01
CA PRO A 97 -3.04 -5.85 10.43
C PRO A 97 -4.04 -5.50 11.53
N PRO A 98 -5.13 -4.78 11.19
CA PRO A 98 -6.13 -4.43 12.17
C PRO A 98 -6.86 -5.64 12.70
N THR A 99 -7.00 -5.69 14.02
CA THR A 99 -7.99 -6.57 14.64
C THR A 99 -9.36 -6.00 14.33
N ILE A 100 -9.98 -6.49 13.26
CA ILE A 100 -11.36 -6.17 12.92
C ILE A 100 -12.25 -6.91 13.93
N ARG A 101 -12.69 -6.23 14.99
CA ARG A 101 -13.69 -6.79 15.91
C ARG A 101 -15.00 -6.97 15.13
N GLY A 102 -15.48 -8.22 15.04
CA GLY A 102 -16.74 -8.56 14.37
C GLY A 102 -16.60 -9.29 13.04
N ALA A 103 -15.38 -9.41 12.47
CA ALA A 103 -15.13 -10.43 11.47
C ALA A 103 -15.05 -11.78 12.19
N SER A 104 -16.17 -12.51 12.21
CA SER A 104 -16.20 -13.92 12.61
C SER A 104 -15.01 -14.61 11.93
N THR A 105 -14.07 -15.09 12.73
CA THR A 105 -13.08 -16.06 12.27
C THR A 105 -13.87 -17.24 11.74
N ARG A 106 -14.16 -17.28 10.43
CA ARG A 106 -14.53 -18.55 9.82
C ARG A 106 -13.36 -19.46 10.13
N ALA A 107 -13.61 -20.47 10.96
CA ALA A 107 -12.68 -21.55 11.17
C ALA A 107 -12.20 -22.06 9.81
N PRO A 108 -10.95 -22.52 9.68
CA PRO A 108 -10.47 -23.13 8.45
C PRO A 108 -11.47 -24.20 8.00
N VAL A 109 -11.90 -24.17 6.74
CA VAL A 109 -12.68 -25.26 6.16
C VAL A 109 -11.79 -26.50 6.20
N PRO A 110 -12.19 -27.59 6.89
CA PRO A 110 -11.38 -28.80 6.93
C PRO A 110 -11.22 -29.35 5.52
N ALA A 111 -10.00 -29.78 5.18
CA ALA A 111 -9.73 -30.42 3.90
C ALA A 111 -10.59 -31.68 3.73
N PRO A 112 -11.07 -31.99 2.51
CA PRO A 112 -11.82 -33.21 2.27
C PRO A 112 -10.93 -34.43 2.54
N PRO A 113 -11.51 -35.54 3.07
CA PRO A 113 -10.75 -36.76 3.30
C PRO A 113 -10.26 -37.34 1.97
N ILE A 114 -9.03 -37.84 1.99
CA ILE A 114 -8.37 -38.57 0.90
C ILE A 114 -9.09 -39.89 0.67
#